data_AF-A0A2S9F3T7-F1
#
_entry.id   AF-A0A2S9F3T7-F1
#
_cell.length_a   1.000
_cell.length_b   1.000
_cell.length_c   1.000
_cell.angle_alpha   90.00
_cell.angle_beta   90.00
_cell.angle_gamma   90.00
#
_symmetry.space_group_name_H-M   'P 1'
#
loop_
_entity.id
_entity.type
_entity.pdbx_description
1 polymer ?
#
loop_
_entity_poly.entity_id
_entity_poly.type
_entity_poly.pdbx_seq_one_letter_code
_entity_poly.pdbx_strand_id
1 'polypeptide(L)' 'MTVLEPPSAAALRPTLGGNYYASPEVFAAEQERIFENMWFCAVRSSDLALAGKFKKVQVGR' A
#
# COMPACT_ATOMS: atom_id res chain seq x y z
N MET A 1 -24.46 -15.08 -23.77
CA MET A 1 -23.98 -13.76 -23.30
C MET A 1 -24.54 -13.55 -21.91
N THR A 2 -23.69 -13.46 -20.89
CA THR A 2 -24.14 -13.14 -19.53
C THR A 2 -24.21 -11.62 -19.42
N VAL A 3 -25.40 -11.08 -19.17
CA VAL A 3 -25.58 -9.64 -18.93
C VAL A 3 -25.03 -9.34 -17.53
N LEU A 4 -23.99 -8.50 -17.45
CA LEU A 4 -23.52 -7.97 -16.17
C LEU A 4 -24.55 -6.95 -15.69
N GLU A 5 -25.24 -7.28 -14.59
CA GLU A 5 -26.11 -6.34 -13.90
C GLU A 5 -25.29 -5.11 -13.45
N PRO A 6 -25.72 -3.88 -13.76
CA PRO A 6 -24.96 -2.70 -13.35
C PRO A 6 -24.88 -2.66 -11.82
N PRO A 7 -23.73 -2.28 -11.23
CA PRO A 7 -23.60 -2.19 -9.79
C PRO A 7 -24.70 -1.27 -9.25
N SER A 8 -25.51 -1.79 -8.33
CA SER A 8 -26.52 -0.98 -7.64
C SER A 8 -25.83 0.22 -6.99
N ALA A 9 -26.53 1.36 -6.81
CA ALA A 9 -25.95 2.55 -6.18
C ALA A 9 -25.36 2.28 -4.77
N ALA A 10 -25.73 1.18 -4.13
CA ALA A 10 -25.17 0.69 -2.87
C ALA A 10 -23.75 0.08 -2.99
N ALA A 11 -23.27 -0.22 -4.21
CA ALA A 11 -21.95 -0.77 -4.45
C ALA A 11 -20.84 0.29 -4.52
N LEU A 12 -21.20 1.57 -4.73
CA LEU A 12 -20.24 2.67 -4.77
C LEU A 12 -19.97 3.17 -3.36
N ARG A 13 -18.79 2.86 -2.83
CA ARG A 13 -18.29 3.43 -1.57
C ARG A 13 -17.50 4.69 -1.88
N PRO A 14 -17.76 5.81 -1.18
CA PRO A 14 -16.94 7.00 -1.35
C PRO A 14 -15.51 6.70 -0.92
N THR A 15 -14.55 7.35 -1.56
CA THR A 15 -13.15 7.36 -1.11
C THR A 15 -13.05 8.08 0.24
N LEU A 16 -11.89 7.97 0.88
CA LEU A 16 -11.60 8.79 2.06
C LEU A 16 -11.66 10.28 1.69
N GLY A 17 -11.84 11.14 2.70
CA GLY A 17 -11.77 12.58 2.51
C GLY A 17 -10.36 13.03 2.10
N GLY A 18 -10.25 14.18 1.44
CA GLY A 18 -8.98 14.70 0.91
C GLY A 18 -7.83 14.78 1.93
N ASN A 19 -8.15 15.02 3.21
CA ASN A 19 -7.16 15.10 4.29
C ASN A 19 -6.35 13.80 4.45
N TYR A 20 -6.94 12.64 4.21
CA TYR A 20 -6.25 11.34 4.31
C TYR A 20 -5.19 11.14 3.23
N TYR A 21 -5.21 11.94 2.16
CA TYR A 21 -4.25 11.84 1.07
C TYR A 21 -3.19 12.94 1.09
N ALA A 22 -3.39 13.99 1.91
CA ALA A 22 -2.57 15.21 1.87
C ALA A 22 -2.03 15.68 3.24
N SER A 23 -2.58 15.21 4.37
CA SER A 23 -2.10 15.62 5.69
C SER A 23 -0.76 14.96 6.04
N PRO A 24 0.29 15.76 6.35
CA PRO A 24 1.55 15.22 6.83
C PRO A 24 1.42 14.45 8.15
N GLU A 25 0.51 14.89 9.03
CA GLU A 25 0.27 14.27 10.33
C GLU A 25 -0.37 12.89 10.19
N VAL A 26 -1.34 12.75 9.27
CA VAL A 26 -1.95 11.46 8.95
C VAL A 26 -0.89 10.52 8.38
N PHE A 27 -0.08 10.98 7.42
CA PHE A 27 0.97 10.15 6.83
C PHE A 27 2.05 9.74 7.84
N ALA A 28 2.41 10.62 8.79
CA ALA A 28 3.31 10.27 9.88
C ALA A 28 2.74 9.15 10.76
N ALA A 29 1.44 9.19 11.06
CA ALA A 29 0.76 8.15 11.82
C ALA A 29 0.64 6.83 11.03
N GLU A 30 0.43 6.88 9.71
CA GLU A 30 0.43 5.69 8.85
C GLU A 30 1.79 5.01 8.80
N GLN A 31 2.89 5.79 8.73
CA GLN A 31 4.25 5.26 8.85
C GLN A 31 4.44 4.48 10.14
N GLU A 32 4.14 5.10 11.28
CA GLU A 32 4.28 4.47 12.60
C GLU A 32 3.37 3.24 12.74
N ARG A 33 2.08 3.35 12.40
CA ARG A 33 1.08 2.32 12.77
C ARG A 33 0.89 1.24 11.73
N ILE A 34 1.26 1.48 10.48
CA ILE A 34 1.06 0.53 9.39
C ILE A 34 2.41 0.10 8.86
N PHE A 35 3.20 1.01 8.28
CA PHE A 35 4.40 0.62 7.56
C PHE A 35 5.50 0.05 8.48
N GLU A 36 5.63 0.55 9.70
CA GLU A 36 6.61 0.10 10.69
C GLU A 36 6.12 -1.09 11.55
N ASN A 37 4.82 -1.40 11.52
CA ASN A 37 4.20 -2.44 12.33
C ASN A 37 3.67 -3.64 11.52
N MET A 38 3.80 -3.64 10.19
CA MET A 38 3.24 -4.66 9.30
C MET A 38 4.29 -5.25 8.36
N TRP A 39 4.03 -6.46 7.88
CA TRP A 39 4.81 -7.06 6.80
C TRP A 39 4.51 -6.40 5.46
N PHE A 40 5.57 -6.04 4.72
CA PHE A 40 5.47 -5.58 3.34
C PHE A 40 6.57 -6.23 2.49
N CYS A 41 6.34 -6.31 1.19
CA CYS A 41 7.31 -6.89 0.25
C CYS A 41 8.41 -5.86 -0.05
N ALA A 42 9.64 -6.09 0.42
CA ALA A 42 10.77 -5.19 0.20
C ALA A 42 11.51 -5.43 -1.13
N VAL A 43 11.61 -6.69 -1.57
CA VAL A 43 12.40 -7.08 -2.75
C VAL A 43 11.92 -8.40 -3.34
N ARG A 44 12.12 -8.58 -4.65
CA ARG A 44 11.87 -9.85 -5.34
C ARG A 44 13.05 -10.81 -5.15
N SER A 45 12.78 -12.09 -4.92
CA SER A 45 13.84 -13.10 -4.69
C SER A 45 14.86 -13.20 -5.82
N SER A 46 14.46 -13.05 -7.09
CA SER A 46 15.37 -13.07 -8.24
C SER A 46 16.40 -11.93 -8.21
N ASP A 47 16.10 -10.82 -7.54
CA ASP A 47 17.04 -9.71 -7.40
C ASP A 47 18.19 -10.07 -6.45
N LEU A 48 18.05 -11.13 -5.63
CA LEU A 48 19.03 -11.60 -4.64
C LEU A 48 19.60 -13.00 -4.95
N ALA A 49 19.50 -13.46 -6.19
CA ALA A 49 19.76 -14.86 -6.57
C ALA A 49 21.21 -15.37 -6.38
N LEU A 50 22.18 -14.52 -6.02
CA LEU A 50 23.59 -14.86 -5.92
C LEU A 50 24.12 -14.58 -4.51
N ALA A 51 25.07 -15.41 -4.06
CA ALA A 51 25.77 -15.17 -2.79
C ALA A 51 26.44 -13.79 -2.80
N GLY A 52 26.27 -13.03 -1.71
CA GLY A 52 26.81 -11.67 -1.59
C GLY A 52 26.00 -10.58 -2.30
N LYS A 53 24.94 -10.92 -3.06
CA LYS A 53 24.06 -9.93 -3.69
C LYS A 53 23.08 -9.39 -2.65
N PHE A 54 23.08 -8.07 -2.44
CA PHE A 54 22.17 -7.40 -1.51
C PHE A 54 21.52 -6.17 -2.16
N LYS A 55 20.38 -5.74 -1.61
CA LYS A 55 19.68 -4.51 -2.01
C LYS A 55 19.33 -3.73 -0.76
N LYS A 56 19.63 -2.43 -0.77
CA LYS A 56 19.14 -1.50 0.25
C LYS A 56 17.80 -0.94 -0.20
N VAL A 57 16.83 -0.92 0.71
CA VAL A 57 15.49 -0.36 0.49
C VAL A 57 15.16 0.49 1.71
N GLN A 58 14.81 1.75 1.48
CA GLN A 58 14.30 2.63 2.54
C GLN A 58 12.80 2.38 2.69
N VAL A 59 12.35 2.19 3.91
CA VAL A 59 10.93 1.98 4.22
C VAL A 59 10.59 2.80 5.44
N GLY A 60 9.53 3.62 5.33
CA GLY A 60 9.26 4.63 6.34
C GLY A 60 10.38 5.67 6.41
N ARG A 61 10.49 6.27 7.59
CA ARG A 61 11.44 7.35 7.91
C ARG A 61 12.80 6.84 8.37
#